data_AF-A0AAV3YEI2-F1
#
_entry.id   AF-A0AAV3YEI2-F1
#
_cell.length_a   1.000
_cell.length_b   1.000
_cell.length_c   1.000
_cell.angle_alpha   90.00
_cell.angle_beta   90.00
_cell.angle_gamma   90.00
#
_symmetry.space_group_name_H-M   'P 1'
#
loop_
_entity.id
_entity.type
_entity.pdbx_description
1 polymer ?
#
loop_
_entity_poly.entity_id
_entity_poly.type
_entity_poly.pdbx_seq_one_letter_code
_entity_poly.pdbx_strand_id
1 'polypeptide(L)'
;MATSAIVYSTVKAAAYWTVNDLNQILIFGDYLYKEIDEQLPENEHGYLLIPEIPHRISLFGTTVYLQRSRSLCGIITSVQLSQAATSINKAISQGFERQPLAIVILMDTSMMIHKDTESRIWNEVGMPAPDEVGKSILINLKDMADLNLYCAMIIYNILSKYVPPAVFLS
;
A
#
# COMPACT_ATOMS: atom_id res chain seq x y z
N MET A 1 -2.72 -7.19 -3.61
CA MET A 1 -2.22 -7.56 -2.27
C MET A 1 -2.69 -6.69 -1.10
N ALA A 2 -2.54 -5.35 -1.10
CA ALA A 2 -2.86 -4.52 0.09
C ALA A 2 -4.26 -4.76 0.70
N THR A 3 -5.27 -5.07 -0.14
CA THR A 3 -6.62 -5.41 0.32
C THR A 3 -6.68 -6.68 1.15
N SER A 4 -5.92 -7.75 0.81
CA SER A 4 -5.93 -8.98 1.60
C SER A 4 -5.37 -8.74 3.01
N ALA A 5 -4.36 -7.89 3.14
CA ALA A 5 -3.82 -7.48 4.44
C ALA A 5 -4.85 -6.71 5.29
N ILE A 6 -5.65 -5.82 4.67
CA ILE A 6 -6.75 -5.14 5.36
C ILE A 6 -7.79 -6.16 5.84
N VAL A 7 -8.22 -7.07 4.98
CA VAL A 7 -9.21 -8.09 5.37
C VAL A 7 -8.64 -8.97 6.50
N TYR A 8 -7.38 -9.40 6.42
CA TYR A 8 -6.74 -10.19 7.45
C TYR A 8 -6.64 -9.46 8.80
N SER A 9 -6.46 -8.14 8.78
CA SER A 9 -6.42 -7.33 10.01
C SER A 9 -7.70 -7.39 10.84
N THR A 10 -8.83 -7.76 10.23
CA THR A 10 -10.10 -8.02 10.93
C THR A 10 -10.13 -9.36 11.68
N VAL A 11 -9.30 -10.32 11.26
CA VAL A 11 -9.19 -11.65 11.88
C VAL A 11 -8.12 -11.63 12.98
N LYS A 12 -6.99 -10.97 12.71
CA LYS A 12 -5.85 -10.90 13.63
C LYS A 12 -5.21 -9.52 13.54
N ALA A 13 -5.03 -8.85 14.68
CA ALA A 13 -4.37 -7.55 14.71
C ALA A 13 -2.94 -7.65 14.15
N ALA A 14 -2.55 -6.65 13.34
CA ALA A 14 -1.22 -6.56 12.72
C ALA A 14 -0.08 -6.59 13.74
N ALA A 15 -0.37 -6.20 14.98
CA ALA A 15 0.48 -6.34 16.16
C ALA A 15 1.13 -7.74 16.30
N TYR A 16 0.38 -8.78 15.94
CA TYR A 16 0.69 -10.18 16.22
C TYR A 16 0.96 -11.02 14.98
N TRP A 17 1.14 -10.39 13.81
CA TRP A 17 1.43 -11.11 12.58
C TRP A 17 2.82 -11.76 12.63
N THR A 18 2.85 -13.02 12.25
CA THR A 18 4.02 -13.86 12.07
C THR A 18 4.35 -13.97 10.59
N VAL A 19 5.53 -14.49 10.25
CA VAL A 19 5.89 -14.80 8.86
C VAL A 19 4.85 -15.71 8.19
N ASN A 20 4.29 -16.66 8.94
CA ASN A 20 3.22 -17.53 8.41
C ASN A 20 1.95 -16.73 8.09
N ASP A 21 1.57 -15.77 8.94
CA ASP A 21 0.42 -14.88 8.65
C ASP A 21 0.67 -14.08 7.37
N LEU A 22 1.88 -13.54 7.19
CA LEU A 22 2.24 -12.79 5.97
C LEU A 22 2.15 -13.67 4.71
N ASN A 23 2.62 -14.91 4.78
CA ASN A 23 2.49 -15.86 3.67
C ASN A 23 1.03 -16.18 3.35
N GLN A 24 0.18 -16.33 4.37
CA GLN A 24 -1.26 -16.55 4.16
C GLN A 24 -1.94 -15.33 3.53
N ILE A 25 -1.55 -14.11 3.93
CA ILE A 25 -2.05 -12.86 3.33
C ILE A 25 -1.69 -12.78 1.84
N LEU A 26 -0.48 -13.21 1.47
CA LEU A 26 -0.03 -13.27 0.08
C LEU A 26 -0.81 -14.30 -0.72
N ILE A 27 -0.88 -15.55 -0.25
CA ILE A 27 -1.62 -16.63 -0.92
C ILE A 27 -3.08 -16.21 -1.14
N PHE A 28 -3.70 -15.60 -0.13
CA PHE A 28 -5.07 -15.12 -0.26
C PHE A 28 -5.19 -13.94 -1.23
N GLY A 29 -4.24 -13.01 -1.21
CA GLY A 29 -4.25 -11.88 -2.14
C GLY A 29 -4.07 -12.31 -3.59
N ASP A 30 -3.26 -13.34 -3.86
CA ASP A 30 -3.13 -13.98 -5.19
C ASP A 30 -4.44 -14.63 -5.62
N TYR A 31 -5.08 -15.38 -4.71
CA TYR A 31 -6.39 -15.99 -4.97
C TYR A 31 -7.44 -14.92 -5.30
N LEU A 32 -7.52 -13.87 -4.48
CA LEU A 32 -8.45 -12.76 -4.68
C LEU A 32 -8.19 -12.03 -6.00
N TYR A 33 -6.91 -11.81 -6.36
CA TYR A 33 -6.55 -11.19 -7.63
C TYR A 33 -7.09 -12.03 -8.81
N LYS A 34 -6.81 -13.33 -8.82
CA LYS A 34 -7.25 -14.24 -9.90
C LYS A 34 -8.78 -14.30 -10.00
N GLU A 35 -9.48 -14.37 -8.87
CA GLU A 35 -10.94 -14.39 -8.85
C GLU A 35 -11.55 -13.13 -9.47
N ILE A 36 -10.92 -11.96 -9.26
CA ILE A 36 -11.35 -10.70 -9.86
C ILE A 36 -10.95 -10.64 -11.35
N ASP A 37 -9.72 -11.00 -11.67
CA ASP A 37 -9.16 -10.95 -13.03
C ASP A 37 -9.95 -11.84 -14.00
N GLU A 38 -10.35 -13.04 -13.58
CA GLU A 38 -11.23 -13.94 -14.35
C GLU A 38 -12.61 -13.35 -14.65
N GLN A 39 -13.07 -12.38 -13.86
CA GLN A 39 -14.35 -11.70 -14.04
C GLN A 39 -14.23 -10.41 -14.85
N LEU A 40 -13.01 -9.94 -15.15
CA LEU A 40 -12.74 -8.74 -15.92
C LEU A 40 -12.38 -9.13 -17.36
N PRO A 41 -13.27 -8.89 -18.36
CA PRO A 41 -13.08 -9.44 -19.70
C PRO A 41 -11.83 -8.94 -20.43
N GLU A 42 -11.21 -7.84 -20.00
CA GLU A 42 -10.09 -7.18 -20.70
C GLU A 42 -9.18 -6.40 -19.71
N ASN A 43 -8.56 -7.08 -18.74
CA ASN A 43 -7.56 -6.42 -17.89
C ASN A 43 -6.20 -6.29 -18.61
N GLU A 44 -6.14 -5.45 -19.65
CA GLU A 44 -4.92 -5.23 -20.43
C GLU A 44 -3.82 -4.49 -19.65
N HIS A 45 -4.18 -3.86 -18.54
CA HIS A 45 -3.29 -3.00 -17.78
C HIS A 45 -2.42 -3.76 -16.78
N GLY A 46 -2.76 -5.01 -16.45
CA GLY A 46 -2.00 -5.85 -15.52
C GLY A 46 -2.07 -5.39 -14.05
N TYR A 47 -3.03 -4.54 -13.71
CA TYR A 47 -3.29 -4.09 -12.33
C TYR A 47 -4.79 -3.92 -12.08
N LEU A 48 -5.22 -4.08 -10.82
CA LEU A 48 -6.61 -3.88 -10.42
C LEU A 48 -6.85 -2.45 -9.94
N LEU A 49 -7.90 -1.82 -10.46
CA LEU A 49 -8.42 -0.56 -9.95
C LEU A 49 -9.22 -0.80 -8.66
N ILE A 50 -9.16 0.17 -7.73
CA ILE A 50 -9.89 0.07 -6.45
C ILE A 50 -11.41 -0.20 -6.61
N PRO A 51 -12.11 0.37 -7.62
CA PRO A 51 -13.53 0.06 -7.85
C PRO A 51 -13.80 -1.39 -8.28
N GLU A 52 -12.82 -2.08 -8.88
CA GLU A 52 -12.95 -3.46 -9.35
C GLU A 52 -12.86 -4.46 -8.20
N ILE A 53 -12.31 -4.03 -7.06
CA ILE A 53 -12.23 -4.87 -5.87
C ILE A 53 -13.66 -5.07 -5.31
N PRO A 54 -14.09 -6.31 -5.04
CA PRO A 54 -15.43 -6.59 -4.55
C PRO A 54 -15.65 -5.96 -3.17
N HIS A 55 -16.89 -5.52 -2.93
CA HIS A 55 -17.28 -4.97 -1.64
C HIS A 55 -17.43 -6.03 -0.55
N ARG A 56 -17.68 -7.28 -0.93
CA ARG A 56 -17.84 -8.41 -0.03
C ARG A 56 -16.72 -9.40 -0.30
N ILE A 57 -15.90 -9.66 0.72
CA ILE A 57 -14.78 -10.59 0.63
C ILE A 57 -14.92 -11.63 1.73
N SER A 58 -14.77 -12.91 1.39
CA SER A 58 -14.78 -13.99 2.37
C SER A 58 -13.38 -14.55 2.55
N LEU A 59 -12.92 -14.62 3.78
CA LEU A 59 -11.59 -15.08 4.16
C LEU A 59 -11.66 -15.91 5.45
N PHE A 60 -11.11 -17.12 5.43
CA PHE A 60 -11.07 -18.04 6.59
C PHE A 60 -12.44 -18.22 7.29
N GLY A 61 -13.52 -18.35 6.51
CA GLY A 61 -14.88 -18.48 7.03
C GLY A 61 -15.50 -17.18 7.56
N THR A 62 -14.77 -16.06 7.53
CA THR A 62 -15.25 -14.73 7.90
C THR A 62 -15.61 -13.96 6.64
N THR A 63 -16.81 -13.38 6.58
CA THR A 63 -17.18 -12.43 5.52
C THR A 63 -16.96 -11.00 6.03
N VAL A 64 -16.18 -10.23 5.27
CA VAL A 64 -15.90 -8.82 5.52
C VAL A 64 -16.55 -7.97 4.43
N TYR A 65 -17.13 -6.84 4.84
CA TYR A 65 -17.70 -5.84 3.94
C TYR A 65 -16.82 -4.60 3.91
N LEU A 66 -16.24 -4.30 2.75
CA LEU A 66 -15.39 -3.14 2.54
C LEU A 66 -16.23 -1.90 2.27
N GLN A 67 -16.23 -0.98 3.25
CA GLN A 67 -16.74 0.38 3.08
C GLN A 67 -15.59 1.32 2.76
N ARG A 68 -15.58 1.84 1.54
CA ARG A 68 -14.52 2.75 1.07
C ARG A 68 -14.90 4.18 1.39
N SER A 69 -13.99 4.91 2.03
CA SER A 69 -14.09 6.36 2.13
C SER A 69 -13.66 7.00 0.80
N ARG A 70 -13.92 8.31 0.64
CA ARG A 70 -13.46 9.06 -0.52
C ARG A 70 -11.95 8.97 -0.66
N SER A 71 -11.47 8.62 -1.85
CA SER A 71 -10.04 8.64 -2.17
C SER A 71 -9.44 10.02 -1.95
N LEU A 72 -8.33 10.06 -1.23
CA LEU A 72 -7.53 11.26 -1.03
C LEU A 72 -6.29 11.15 -1.92
N CYS A 73 -6.03 12.19 -2.71
CA CYS A 73 -4.86 12.26 -3.58
C CYS A 73 -3.92 13.34 -3.07
N GLY A 74 -2.63 13.04 -3.06
CA GLY A 74 -1.60 14.01 -2.74
C GLY A 74 -0.43 13.89 -3.69
N ILE A 75 0.29 15.00 -3.87
CA ILE A 75 1.41 15.11 -4.80
C ILE A 75 2.71 15.22 -3.99
N ILE A 76 3.77 14.61 -4.50
CA ILE A 76 5.14 14.83 -4.06
C ILE A 76 5.84 15.69 -5.08
N THR A 77 6.36 16.83 -4.63
CA THR A 77 7.05 17.79 -5.47
C THR A 77 8.06 18.56 -4.63
N SER A 78 9.18 18.94 -5.24
CA SER A 78 10.15 19.87 -4.66
C SER A 78 9.72 21.34 -4.83
N VAL A 79 8.67 21.59 -5.62
CA VAL A 79 8.16 22.92 -5.93
C VAL A 79 7.00 23.27 -5.00
N GLN A 80 6.89 24.54 -4.64
CA GLN A 80 5.81 25.02 -3.79
C GLN A 80 4.45 24.76 -4.46
N LEU A 81 3.59 23.98 -3.79
CA LEU A 81 2.29 23.59 -4.31
C LEU A 81 1.37 24.81 -4.43
N SER A 82 0.61 24.88 -5.52
CA SER A 82 -0.51 25.83 -5.64
C SER A 82 -1.59 25.48 -4.61
N GLN A 83 -2.46 26.44 -4.27
CA GLN A 83 -3.53 26.24 -3.27
C GLN A 83 -4.50 25.08 -3.60
N ALA A 84 -4.58 24.69 -4.87
CA ALA A 84 -5.44 23.59 -5.34
C ALA A 84 -4.81 22.19 -5.16
N ALA A 85 -3.51 22.12 -4.91
CA ALA A 85 -2.79 20.85 -4.81
C ALA A 85 -2.50 20.50 -3.34
N THR A 86 -2.80 19.26 -2.97
CA THR A 86 -2.57 18.75 -1.60
C THR A 86 -1.26 17.96 -1.57
N SER A 87 -0.41 18.20 -0.56
CA SER A 87 0.79 17.39 -0.38
C SER A 87 0.41 15.98 0.05
N ILE A 88 1.23 14.99 -0.31
CA ILE A 88 0.98 13.60 0.12
C ILE A 88 0.87 13.47 1.65
N ASN A 89 1.71 14.19 2.41
CA ASN A 89 1.70 14.14 3.87
C ASN A 89 0.36 14.62 4.42
N LYS A 90 -0.22 15.67 3.81
CA LYS A 90 -1.53 16.19 4.21
C LYS A 90 -2.65 15.21 3.84
N ALA A 91 -2.61 14.61 2.65
CA ALA A 91 -3.59 13.60 2.24
C ALA A 91 -3.55 12.36 3.16
N ILE A 92 -2.36 11.87 3.49
CA ILE A 92 -2.15 10.75 4.42
C ILE A 92 -2.66 11.10 5.82
N SER A 93 -2.26 12.25 6.39
CA SER A 93 -2.73 12.69 7.70
C SER A 93 -4.26 12.80 7.77
N GLN A 94 -4.89 13.40 6.75
CA GLN A 94 -6.35 13.52 6.66
C GLN A 94 -7.05 12.16 6.51
N GLY A 95 -6.43 11.20 5.82
CA GLY A 95 -6.92 9.83 5.74
C GLY A 95 -6.95 9.19 7.11
N PHE A 96 -5.85 9.31 7.86
CA PHE A 96 -5.70 8.73 9.19
C PHE A 96 -6.45 9.45 10.32
N GLU A 97 -6.88 10.68 10.11
CA GLU A 97 -7.86 11.33 10.99
C GLU A 97 -9.23 10.65 10.92
N ARG A 98 -9.55 10.00 9.80
CA ARG A 98 -10.88 9.42 9.54
C ARG A 98 -10.93 7.92 9.75
N GLN A 99 -9.85 7.22 9.41
CA GLN A 99 -9.79 5.76 9.42
C GLN A 99 -8.41 5.31 9.89
N PRO A 100 -8.32 4.30 10.79
CA PRO A 100 -7.03 3.77 11.21
C PRO A 100 -6.36 2.91 10.13
N LEU A 101 -7.10 2.49 9.10
CA LEU A 101 -6.63 1.62 8.02
C LEU A 101 -6.71 2.36 6.68
N ALA A 102 -5.63 2.30 5.90
CA ALA A 102 -5.57 2.89 4.57
C ALA A 102 -4.82 1.98 3.59
N ILE A 103 -5.30 1.95 2.34
CA ILE A 103 -4.48 1.53 1.20
C ILE A 103 -3.82 2.79 0.65
N VAL A 104 -2.49 2.77 0.57
CA VAL A 104 -1.72 3.83 -0.09
C VAL A 104 -1.18 3.26 -1.38
N ILE A 105 -1.46 3.95 -2.48
CA ILE A 105 -0.96 3.61 -3.80
C ILE A 105 0.09 4.66 -4.17
N LEU A 106 1.32 4.22 -4.36
CA LEU A 106 2.42 5.05 -4.86
C LEU A 106 2.81 4.50 -6.22
N MET A 107 2.42 5.21 -7.29
CA MET A 107 2.65 4.77 -8.67
C MET A 107 2.00 3.40 -8.94
N ASP A 108 2.80 2.36 -9.18
CA ASP A 108 2.39 0.97 -9.43
C ASP A 108 2.38 0.10 -8.15
N THR A 109 2.81 0.66 -7.00
CA THR A 109 2.94 -0.06 -5.75
C THR A 109 1.77 0.23 -4.80
N SER A 110 1.11 -0.83 -4.31
CA SER A 110 0.05 -0.73 -3.30
C SER A 110 0.56 -1.21 -1.94
N MET A 111 0.23 -0.47 -0.87
CA MET A 111 0.60 -0.80 0.50
C MET A 111 -0.60 -0.69 1.42
N MET A 112 -0.58 -1.48 2.49
CA MET A 112 -1.54 -1.37 3.59
C MET A 112 -0.85 -0.67 4.76
N ILE A 113 -1.51 0.34 5.31
CA ILE A 113 -1.03 1.05 6.49
C ILE A 113 -2.09 0.98 7.57
N HIS A 114 -1.67 0.59 8.77
CA HIS A 114 -2.48 0.55 9.96
C HIS A 114 -1.91 1.51 11.02
N LYS A 115 -2.64 2.59 11.28
CA LYS A 115 -2.32 3.52 12.36
C LYS A 115 -2.84 2.98 13.68
N ASP A 116 -1.97 2.26 14.39
CA ASP A 116 -2.09 2.00 15.83
C ASP A 116 -1.10 2.91 16.60
N THR A 117 -0.84 2.62 17.88
CA THR A 117 0.14 3.36 18.70
C THR A 117 1.56 3.34 18.15
N GLU A 118 1.89 2.43 17.21
CA GLU A 118 3.21 2.25 16.61
C GLU A 118 3.16 2.22 15.06
N SER A 119 2.11 2.79 14.44
CA SER A 119 1.89 2.92 12.98
C SER A 119 2.61 1.87 12.11
N ARG A 120 1.93 0.78 11.76
CA ARG A 120 2.53 -0.33 11.00
C ARG A 120 2.24 -0.23 9.50
N ILE A 121 3.26 -0.42 8.68
CA ILE A 121 3.14 -0.57 7.22
C ILE A 121 3.39 -2.02 6.85
N TRP A 122 2.52 -2.54 5.99
CA TRP A 122 2.79 -3.74 5.23
C TRP A 122 2.97 -3.41 3.75
N ASN A 123 4.10 -3.85 3.19
CA ASN A 123 4.44 -3.71 1.78
C ASN A 123 4.99 -5.03 1.24
N GLU A 124 4.49 -5.45 0.08
CA GLU A 124 4.93 -6.65 -0.64
C GLU A 124 6.29 -6.45 -1.33
N VAL A 125 6.61 -5.21 -1.72
CA VAL A 125 7.71 -4.95 -2.65
C VAL A 125 9.10 -5.08 -2.00
N GLY A 126 9.21 -4.89 -0.68
CA GLY A 126 10.50 -4.88 0.04
C GLY A 126 11.42 -3.74 -0.43
N MET A 127 12.00 -2.96 0.49
CA MET A 127 12.98 -1.91 0.10
C MET A 127 13.99 -1.60 1.22
N PRO A 128 15.24 -1.23 0.90
CA PRO A 128 16.13 -1.71 -0.15
C PRO A 128 17.41 -2.27 0.50
N ALA A 129 17.37 -3.50 1.00
CA ALA A 129 18.59 -4.31 0.96
C ALA A 129 18.58 -5.02 -0.40
N PRO A 130 19.69 -5.07 -1.14
CA PRO A 130 19.78 -5.76 -2.44
C PRO A 130 19.28 -7.23 -2.38
N ASP A 131 19.21 -7.80 -1.19
CA ASP A 131 18.92 -9.20 -0.88
C ASP A 131 17.46 -9.43 -0.44
N GLU A 132 16.63 -8.39 -0.35
CA GLU A 132 15.25 -8.46 0.16
C GLU A 132 14.17 -8.09 -0.85
N VAL A 133 14.56 -7.87 -2.11
CA VAL A 133 13.64 -7.68 -3.23
C VAL A 133 12.77 -8.94 -3.37
N GLY A 134 11.45 -8.79 -3.27
CA GLY A 134 10.48 -9.89 -3.36
C GLY A 134 10.06 -10.51 -2.03
N LYS A 135 10.47 -9.95 -0.88
CA LYS A 135 9.95 -10.34 0.44
C LYS A 135 8.89 -9.34 0.90
N SER A 136 7.77 -9.86 1.40
CA SER A 136 6.80 -9.05 2.13
C SER A 136 7.35 -8.64 3.49
N ILE A 137 7.33 -7.34 3.78
CA ILE A 137 7.89 -6.78 5.01
C ILE A 137 6.77 -6.09 5.79
N LEU A 138 6.73 -6.37 7.09
CA LEU A 138 6.00 -5.57 8.07
C LEU A 138 6.98 -4.61 8.74
N ILE A 139 6.72 -3.32 8.62
CA ILE A 139 7.59 -2.26 9.13
C ILE A 139 6.81 -1.50 10.22
N ASN A 140 7.40 -1.39 11.41
CA ASN A 140 6.86 -0.53 12.47
C ASN A 140 7.46 0.86 12.32
N LEU A 141 6.62 1.89 12.24
CA LEU A 141 7.04 3.28 12.15
C LEU A 141 6.65 4.02 13.42
N LYS A 142 7.57 4.79 13.98
CA LYS A 142 7.32 5.43 15.27
C LYS A 142 6.38 6.62 15.13
N ASP A 143 6.44 7.31 14.00
CA ASP A 143 5.64 8.50 13.74
C ASP A 143 5.39 8.76 12.24
N MET A 144 4.73 9.90 11.96
CA MET A 144 4.45 10.33 10.59
C MET A 144 5.70 10.76 9.82
N ALA A 145 6.79 11.16 10.49
CA ALA A 145 8.03 11.51 9.82
C ALA A 145 8.71 10.26 9.24
N ASP A 146 8.72 9.16 10.00
CA ASP A 146 9.16 7.84 9.55
C ASP A 146 8.34 7.37 8.34
N LEU A 147 7.03 7.58 8.34
CA LEU A 147 6.15 7.25 7.20
C LEU A 147 6.50 8.07 5.95
N ASN A 148 6.71 9.36 6.12
CA ASN A 148 7.07 10.23 5.00
C ASN A 148 8.44 9.85 4.42
N LEU A 149 9.41 9.53 5.27
CA LEU A 149 10.72 9.06 4.85
C LEU A 149 10.61 7.75 4.09
N TYR A 150 9.81 6.80 4.60
CA TYR A 150 9.59 5.52 3.93
C TYR A 150 8.91 5.69 2.56
N CYS A 151 7.87 6.51 2.46
CA CYS A 151 7.23 6.83 1.18
C CYS A 151 8.21 7.51 0.21
N ALA A 152 9.06 8.42 0.69
CA ALA A 152 10.08 9.08 -0.13
C ALA A 152 11.13 8.08 -0.64
N MET A 153 11.56 7.12 0.20
CA MET A 153 12.47 6.04 -0.21
C MET A 153 11.85 5.14 -1.28
N ILE A 154 10.54 4.82 -1.14
CA ILE A 154 9.81 4.08 -2.18
C ILE A 154 9.85 4.81 -3.49
N ILE A 155 9.50 6.08 -3.47
CA ILE A 155 9.44 6.87 -4.69
C ILE A 155 10.82 7.05 -5.30
N TYR A 156 11.85 7.29 -4.49
CA TYR A 156 13.22 7.36 -4.98
C TYR A 156 13.64 6.07 -5.69
N ASN A 157 13.36 4.90 -5.09
CA ASN A 157 13.71 3.61 -5.67
C ASN A 157 12.85 3.25 -6.90
N ILE A 158 11.60 3.70 -6.97
CA ILE A 158 10.79 3.55 -8.18
C ILE A 158 11.35 4.47 -9.27
N LEU A 159 11.56 5.75 -8.97
CA LEU A 159 12.09 6.73 -9.92
C LEU A 159 13.49 6.36 -10.40
N SER A 160 14.37 5.80 -9.57
CA SER A 160 15.72 5.38 -9.98
C SER A 160 15.71 4.21 -10.97
N LYS A 161 14.62 3.43 -11.04
CA LYS A 161 14.42 2.40 -12.09
C LYS A 161 14.00 3.00 -13.43
N TYR A 162 13.30 4.14 -13.41
CA TYR A 162 12.73 4.77 -14.60
C TYR A 162 13.54 5.97 -15.11
N VAL A 163 14.37 6.57 -14.26
CA VAL A 163 15.25 7.69 -14.58
C VAL A 163 16.68 7.15 -14.60
N PRO A 164 17.35 7.08 -15.78
CA PRO A 164 18.75 6.73 -15.83
C PRO A 164 19.53 7.69 -14.92
N PRO A 165 20.58 7.24 -14.21
CA PRO A 165 21.42 8.15 -13.45
C PRO A 165 21.86 9.25 -14.41
N ALA A 166 21.54 10.50 -14.07
CA ALA A 166 22.02 11.63 -14.83
C ALA A 166 23.54 11.51 -14.89
N VAL A 167 24.08 11.17 -16.06
CA VAL A 167 25.50 11.30 -16.33
C VAL A 167 25.74 12.79 -16.30
N PHE A 168 26.15 13.30 -15.14
CA PHE A 168 26.78 14.60 -15.05
C PHE A 168 28.08 14.46 -15.84
N LEU A 169 28.03 14.81 -17.13
CA LEU A 169 29.22 15.12 -17.89
C LEU A 169 29.80 16.38 -17.26
N SER A 170 30.77 16.17 -16.38
CA SER A 170 31.70 17.19 -15.89
C SER A 170 32.56 17.72 -17.03
#